data_AF-A0A6B0XKI0-F1
#
_entry.id   AF-A0A6B0XKI0-F1
#
_cell.length_a   1.000
_cell.length_b   1.000
_cell.length_c   1.000
_cell.angle_alpha   90.00
_cell.angle_beta   90.00
_cell.angle_gamma   90.00
#
_symmetry.space_group_name_H-M   'P 1'
#
loop_
_entity.id
_entity.type
_entity.pdbx_description
1 polymer ?
#
loop_
_entity_poly.entity_id
_entity_poly.type
_entity_poly.pdbx_seq_one_letter_code
_entity_poly.pdbx_strand_id
1 'polypeptide(L)'
;MEPKSNHQSTESQRSVRRPLDATDYAILGLLQEDSNRTDADLARRVDLSASGLKKRLRKLEDRGVIQRQVTLLDRNAVNLGLLCFVQVFLSHHQADAVRHFSKVISELPEVLECHFLTGEHDYLLKIVARDYRHLEHILADELAAIPGVDRLLTSIVLNEIKRTTALPLESRTPTVVAATADEDERR
;
A
#
# COMPACT_ATOMS: atom_id res chain seq x y z
N MET A 1 7.09 -41.49 -24.01
CA MET A 1 8.00 -40.46 -24.51
C MET A 1 7.51 -39.15 -23.93
N GLU A 2 8.16 -38.69 -22.85
CA GLU A 2 7.89 -37.40 -22.21
C GLU A 2 8.20 -36.24 -23.17
N PRO A 3 7.71 -35.02 -22.86
CA PRO A 3 8.60 -34.12 -22.14
C PRO A 3 7.96 -33.52 -20.87
N LYS A 4 8.73 -33.60 -19.77
CA LYS A 4 8.62 -32.77 -18.56
C LYS A 4 9.28 -31.41 -18.83
N SER A 5 8.59 -30.30 -18.53
CA SER A 5 9.16 -28.95 -18.36
C SER A 5 8.01 -27.99 -18.02
N ASN A 6 7.98 -27.09 -17.05
CA ASN A 6 8.92 -26.70 -16.00
C ASN A 6 8.07 -25.95 -14.94
N HIS A 7 7.90 -26.50 -13.75
CA HIS A 7 7.28 -25.79 -12.60
C HIS A 7 8.22 -25.77 -11.38
N GLN A 8 9.52 -25.99 -11.60
CA GLN A 8 10.53 -26.01 -10.55
C GLN A 8 11.58 -24.95 -10.83
N SER A 9 11.38 -23.71 -10.36
CA SER A 9 12.44 -22.69 -10.25
C SER A 9 12.12 -21.54 -9.28
N THR A 10 11.31 -21.73 -8.24
CA THR A 10 11.03 -20.67 -7.23
C THR A 10 11.38 -21.04 -5.78
N GLU A 11 12.01 -22.18 -5.52
CA GLU A 11 12.36 -22.61 -4.15
C GLU A 11 13.80 -22.33 -3.71
N SER A 12 14.66 -21.74 -4.55
CA SER A 12 16.04 -21.45 -4.15
C SER A 12 16.17 -20.01 -3.64
N GLN A 13 16.55 -19.87 -2.37
CA GLN A 13 16.83 -18.62 -1.60
C GLN A 13 15.71 -18.06 -0.71
N ARG A 14 15.07 -18.90 0.13
CA ARG A 14 14.63 -18.40 1.46
C ARG A 14 15.83 -18.32 2.39
N SER A 15 16.66 -17.28 2.22
CA SER A 15 17.59 -16.87 3.29
C SER A 15 16.78 -16.76 4.58
N VAL A 16 17.24 -17.32 5.70
CA VAL A 16 16.54 -17.25 6.99
C VAL A 16 16.35 -15.78 7.37
N ARG A 17 15.20 -15.19 7.01
CA ARG A 17 14.86 -13.80 7.31
C ARG A 17 14.54 -13.75 8.80
N ARG A 18 15.50 -13.30 9.61
CA ARG A 18 15.25 -13.07 11.04
C ARG A 18 14.02 -12.16 11.19
N PRO A 19 13.02 -12.52 12.02
CA PRO A 19 11.84 -11.67 12.23
C PRO A 19 12.25 -10.28 12.73
N LEU A 20 11.41 -9.28 12.44
CA LEU A 20 11.57 -7.94 12.99
C LEU A 20 11.40 -7.99 14.51
N ASP A 21 12.30 -7.33 15.24
CA ASP A 21 12.20 -7.21 16.69
C ASP A 21 11.48 -5.92 17.11
N ALA A 22 11.23 -5.75 18.42
CA ALA A 22 10.51 -4.60 18.94
C ALA A 22 11.21 -3.26 18.62
N THR A 23 12.56 -3.24 18.61
CA THR A 23 13.33 -2.05 18.24
C THR A 23 13.14 -1.71 16.77
N ASP A 24 13.13 -2.72 15.88
CA ASP A 24 12.85 -2.50 14.45
C ASP A 24 11.45 -1.89 14.25
N TYR A 25 10.42 -2.39 14.95
CA TYR A 25 9.07 -1.81 14.88
C TYR A 25 9.01 -0.38 15.45
N ALA A 26 9.74 -0.08 16.52
CA ALA A 26 9.82 1.27 17.07
C ALA A 26 10.47 2.26 16.08
N ILE A 27 11.56 1.85 15.42
CA ILE A 27 12.22 2.64 14.37
C ILE A 27 11.24 2.92 13.22
N LEU A 28 10.57 1.87 12.71
CA LEU A 28 9.61 2.00 11.62
C LEU A 28 8.42 2.89 12.02
N GLY A 29 7.93 2.78 13.25
CA GLY A 29 6.86 3.63 13.77
C GLY A 29 7.24 5.11 13.72
N LEU A 30 8.44 5.46 14.20
CA LEU A 30 8.94 6.83 14.18
C LEU A 30 9.13 7.36 12.75
N LEU A 31 9.64 6.53 11.83
CA LEU A 31 9.87 6.92 10.44
C LEU A 31 8.59 7.05 9.61
N GLN A 32 7.56 6.24 9.89
CA GLN A 32 6.26 6.37 9.25
C GLN A 32 5.54 7.66 9.65
N GLU A 33 5.82 8.18 10.85
CA GLU A 33 5.31 9.46 11.33
C GLU A 33 6.10 10.63 10.72
N ASP A 34 7.43 10.60 10.83
CA ASP A 34 8.32 11.64 10.31
C ASP A 34 9.66 11.05 9.87
N SER A 35 9.85 10.99 8.56
CA SER A 35 11.07 10.46 7.94
C SER A 35 12.23 11.46 7.91
N ASN A 36 12.00 12.75 8.21
CA ASN A 36 13.05 13.78 8.26
C ASN A 36 13.79 13.83 9.60
N ARG A 37 13.43 12.98 10.56
CA ARG A 37 14.12 12.89 11.85
C ARG A 37 15.60 12.55 11.64
N THR A 38 16.47 13.26 12.37
CA THR A 38 17.90 12.97 12.34
C THR A 38 18.21 11.61 12.95
N ASP A 39 19.25 10.93 12.46
CA ASP A 39 19.77 9.69 13.05
C ASP A 39 20.02 9.81 14.56
N ALA A 40 20.47 10.98 15.02
CA ALA A 40 20.73 11.24 16.43
C ALA A 40 19.45 11.32 17.28
N ASP A 41 18.34 11.84 16.73
CA ASP A 41 17.05 11.84 17.41
C ASP A 41 16.45 10.43 17.44
N LEU A 42 16.46 9.73 16.29
CA LEU A 42 15.97 8.36 16.20
C LEU A 42 16.71 7.43 17.15
N ALA A 43 18.06 7.48 17.16
CA ALA A 43 18.89 6.64 18.00
C ALA A 43 18.60 6.82 19.49
N ARG A 44 18.40 8.07 19.94
CA ARG A 44 18.03 8.38 21.33
C ARG A 44 16.66 7.82 21.69
N ARG A 45 15.67 7.93 20.79
CA ARG A 45 14.29 7.46 21.05
C ARG A 45 14.18 5.94 21.17
N VAL A 46 15.09 5.19 20.55
CA VAL A 46 15.06 3.71 20.53
C VAL A 46 16.21 3.08 21.33
N ASP A 47 16.89 3.87 22.17
CA ASP A 47 18.02 3.45 23.02
C ASP A 47 19.12 2.68 22.27
N LEU A 48 19.59 3.26 21.16
CA LEU A 48 20.68 2.72 20.36
C LEU A 48 21.85 3.70 20.24
N SER A 49 23.05 3.15 20.04
CA SER A 49 24.15 3.93 19.50
C SER A 49 23.87 4.32 18.05
N ALA A 50 24.44 5.44 17.58
CA ALA A 50 24.30 5.87 16.20
C ALA A 50 24.73 4.80 15.17
N SER A 51 25.79 4.05 15.49
CA SER A 51 26.25 2.92 14.66
C SER A 51 25.24 1.76 14.64
N GLY A 52 24.64 1.46 15.79
CA GLY A 52 23.59 0.45 15.92
C GLY A 52 22.35 0.78 15.10
N LEU A 53 21.89 2.03 15.14
CA LEU A 53 20.77 2.51 14.33
C LEU A 53 21.05 2.36 12.83
N LYS A 54 22.19 2.88 12.34
CA LYS A 54 22.54 2.81 10.91
C LYS A 54 22.59 1.38 10.38
N LYS A 55 23.15 0.46 11.17
CA LYS A 55 23.18 -0.97 10.81
C LYS A 55 21.78 -1.56 10.71
N ARG A 56 20.84 -1.16 11.58
CA ARG A 56 19.44 -1.61 11.53
C ARG A 56 18.70 -1.01 10.33
N LEU A 57 18.80 0.30 10.10
CA LEU A 57 18.18 0.97 8.95
C LEU A 57 18.60 0.32 7.63
N ARG A 58 19.91 0.18 7.42
CA ARG A 58 20.44 -0.49 6.23
C ARG A 58 19.90 -1.91 6.08
N LYS A 59 19.79 -2.66 7.19
CA LYS A 59 19.20 -4.00 7.15
C LYS A 59 17.70 -3.98 6.81
N LEU A 60 16.95 -2.99 7.27
CA LEU A 60 15.53 -2.83 6.96
C LEU A 60 15.32 -2.49 5.47
N GLU A 61 16.18 -1.66 4.91
CA GLU A 61 16.24 -1.33 3.47
C GLU A 61 16.65 -2.56 2.64
N ASP A 62 17.77 -3.22 2.98
CA ASP A 62 18.29 -4.40 2.27
C ASP A 62 17.27 -5.55 2.26
N ARG A 63 16.41 -5.64 3.28
CA ARG A 63 15.33 -6.64 3.38
C ARG A 63 14.06 -6.26 2.62
N GLY A 64 13.97 -5.03 2.10
CA GLY A 64 12.78 -4.47 1.46
C GLY A 64 11.64 -4.17 2.44
N VAL A 65 11.94 -4.04 3.74
CA VAL A 65 10.94 -3.62 4.75
C VAL A 65 10.68 -2.13 4.63
N ILE A 66 11.75 -1.34 4.48
CA ILE A 66 11.65 0.04 4.01
C ILE A 66 11.75 -0.01 2.49
N GLN A 67 10.64 0.27 1.81
CA GLN A 67 10.58 0.23 0.35
C GLN A 67 11.09 1.52 -0.28
N ARG A 68 10.71 2.68 0.30
CA ARG A 68 11.08 4.02 -0.16
C ARG A 68 10.75 5.06 0.91
N GLN A 69 11.38 6.22 0.82
CA GLN A 69 11.00 7.43 1.54
C GLN A 69 10.49 8.46 0.53
N VAL A 70 9.36 9.09 0.83
CA VAL A 70 8.67 9.99 -0.10
C VAL A 70 8.13 11.22 0.63
N THR A 71 8.02 12.33 -0.08
CA THR A 71 7.34 13.54 0.39
C THR A 71 5.85 13.47 0.04
N LEU A 72 4.98 13.67 1.02
CA LEU A 72 3.53 13.75 0.80
C LEU A 72 3.13 15.20 0.51
N LEU A 73 2.45 15.41 -0.62
CA LEU A 73 1.95 16.72 -1.02
C LEU A 73 0.46 16.85 -0.70
N ASP A 74 0.03 18.08 -0.39
CA ASP A 74 -1.38 18.45 -0.40
C ASP A 74 -1.88 18.50 -1.85
N ARG A 75 -2.83 17.64 -2.18
CA ARG A 75 -3.41 17.54 -3.53
C ARG A 75 -4.07 18.84 -3.97
N ASN A 76 -4.76 19.53 -3.06
CA ASN A 76 -5.48 20.76 -3.38
C ASN A 76 -4.49 21.88 -3.71
N ALA A 77 -3.39 21.97 -2.97
CA ALA A 77 -2.33 22.95 -3.21
C ALA A 77 -1.64 22.80 -4.58
N VAL A 78 -1.68 21.59 -5.16
CA VAL A 78 -1.13 21.29 -6.50
C VAL A 78 -2.21 21.10 -7.57
N ASN A 79 -3.41 21.64 -7.35
CA ASN A 79 -4.52 21.63 -8.30
C ASN A 79 -5.02 20.22 -8.69
N LEU A 80 -4.98 19.26 -7.76
CA LEU A 80 -5.54 17.90 -7.91
C LEU A 80 -6.71 17.69 -6.95
N GLY A 81 -7.70 18.58 -7.02
CA GLY A 81 -8.77 18.67 -6.03
C GLY A 81 -9.75 17.50 -6.06
N LEU A 82 -10.06 16.96 -7.24
CA LEU A 82 -10.97 15.83 -7.36
C LEU A 82 -10.28 14.51 -7.01
N LEU A 83 -10.96 13.71 -6.21
CA LEU A 83 -10.59 12.34 -5.89
C LEU A 83 -11.80 11.45 -6.17
N CYS A 84 -11.60 10.35 -6.86
CA CYS A 84 -12.65 9.37 -7.09
C CYS A 84 -12.14 7.95 -6.97
N PHE A 85 -13.08 7.04 -6.79
CA PHE A 85 -12.88 5.61 -6.93
C PHE A 85 -13.60 5.13 -8.17
N VAL A 86 -12.91 4.32 -8.99
CA VAL A 86 -13.47 3.75 -10.21
C VAL A 86 -13.43 2.24 -10.12
N GLN A 87 -14.59 1.60 -10.14
CA GLN A 87 -14.71 0.15 -10.30
C GLN A 87 -14.67 -0.17 -11.79
N VAL A 88 -13.83 -1.13 -12.15
CA VAL A 88 -13.60 -1.56 -13.54
C VAL A 88 -14.04 -3.00 -13.69
N PHE A 89 -14.88 -3.24 -14.70
CA PHE A 89 -15.34 -4.55 -15.10
C PHE A 89 -14.68 -4.90 -16.43
N LEU A 90 -13.99 -6.04 -16.46
CA LEU A 90 -13.33 -6.54 -17.66
C LEU A 90 -14.17 -7.65 -18.29
N SER A 91 -14.14 -7.71 -19.62
CA SER A 91 -14.74 -8.81 -20.37
C SER A 91 -14.00 -10.14 -20.12
N HIS A 92 -14.74 -11.20 -19.79
CA HIS A 92 -14.22 -12.48 -19.28
C HIS A 92 -13.35 -13.32 -20.25
N HIS A 93 -12.98 -12.82 -21.43
CA HIS A 93 -12.43 -13.65 -22.50
C HIS A 93 -10.93 -13.51 -22.79
N GLN A 94 -10.15 -12.67 -22.09
CA GLN A 94 -8.75 -12.45 -22.50
C GLN A 94 -7.79 -12.23 -21.31
N ALA A 95 -6.96 -13.23 -21.01
CA ALA A 95 -5.80 -13.08 -20.12
C ALA A 95 -4.82 -11.99 -20.63
N ASP A 96 -4.82 -11.73 -21.95
CA ASP A 96 -4.11 -10.63 -22.57
C ASP A 96 -4.69 -9.26 -22.20
N ALA A 97 -6.03 -9.14 -22.11
CA ALA A 97 -6.68 -7.88 -21.70
C ALA A 97 -6.30 -7.50 -20.26
N VAL A 98 -6.21 -8.48 -19.34
CA VAL A 98 -5.77 -8.25 -17.96
C VAL A 98 -4.33 -7.73 -17.90
N ARG A 99 -3.41 -8.35 -18.67
CA ARG A 99 -2.00 -7.91 -18.74
C ARG A 99 -1.88 -6.52 -19.36
N HIS A 100 -2.61 -6.27 -20.44
CA HIS A 100 -2.61 -4.99 -21.13
C HIS A 100 -3.17 -3.88 -20.24
N PHE A 101 -4.32 -4.10 -19.62
CA PHE A 101 -4.92 -3.20 -18.65
C PHE A 101 -3.95 -2.87 -17.52
N SER A 102 -3.36 -3.89 -16.87
CA SER A 102 -2.41 -3.67 -15.77
C SER A 102 -1.22 -2.80 -16.19
N LYS A 103 -0.73 -2.97 -17.42
CA LYS A 103 0.36 -2.17 -17.97
C LYS A 103 -0.07 -0.71 -18.17
N VAL A 104 -1.18 -0.48 -18.88
CA VAL A 104 -1.68 0.88 -19.15
C VAL A 104 -1.95 1.63 -17.84
N ILE A 105 -2.62 0.99 -16.88
CA ILE A 105 -2.91 1.61 -15.58
C ILE A 105 -1.63 1.98 -14.81
N SER A 106 -0.57 1.17 -14.90
CA SER A 106 0.70 1.47 -14.23
C SER A 106 1.43 2.68 -14.80
N GLU A 107 1.09 3.09 -16.03
CA GLU A 107 1.69 4.23 -16.73
C GLU A 107 0.87 5.52 -16.57
N LEU A 108 -0.37 5.44 -16.06
CA LEU A 108 -1.26 6.60 -15.83
C LEU A 108 -0.97 7.26 -14.47
N PRO A 109 -0.36 8.47 -14.44
CA PRO A 109 0.03 9.13 -13.19
C PRO A 109 -1.16 9.57 -12.32
N GLU A 110 -2.33 9.76 -12.92
CA GLU A 110 -3.57 10.09 -12.22
C GLU A 110 -4.09 8.93 -11.36
N VAL A 111 -3.71 7.69 -11.67
CA VAL A 111 -4.07 6.50 -10.89
C VAL A 111 -3.09 6.33 -9.73
N LEU A 112 -3.52 6.66 -8.52
CA LEU A 112 -2.69 6.57 -7.32
C LEU A 112 -2.62 5.15 -6.76
N GLU A 113 -3.70 4.39 -6.91
CA GLU A 113 -3.80 3.01 -6.43
C GLU A 113 -4.68 2.20 -7.40
N CYS A 114 -4.32 0.94 -7.64
CA CYS A 114 -5.11 0.00 -8.42
C CYS A 114 -5.05 -1.37 -7.73
N HIS A 115 -6.21 -1.91 -7.39
CA HIS A 115 -6.34 -3.16 -6.63
C HIS A 115 -7.15 -4.17 -7.42
N PHE A 116 -6.65 -5.39 -7.56
CA PHE A 116 -7.43 -6.53 -8.05
C PHE A 116 -8.23 -7.11 -6.89
N LEU A 117 -9.55 -7.21 -7.05
CA LEU A 117 -10.46 -7.51 -5.94
C LEU A 117 -11.23 -8.82 -6.15
N THR A 118 -11.58 -9.45 -5.03
CA THR A 118 -12.63 -10.46 -5.01
C THR A 118 -13.99 -9.74 -4.97
N GLY A 119 -14.86 -9.93 -5.96
CA GLY A 119 -16.16 -9.26 -5.98
C GLY A 119 -16.81 -9.22 -7.37
N GLU A 120 -17.76 -8.31 -7.56
CA GLU A 120 -18.47 -8.13 -8.83
C GLU A 120 -17.65 -7.39 -9.90
N HIS A 121 -16.70 -6.56 -9.47
CA HIS A 121 -15.76 -5.85 -10.34
C HIS A 121 -14.36 -6.42 -10.16
N ASP A 122 -13.58 -6.42 -11.24
CA ASP A 122 -12.24 -6.99 -11.27
C ASP A 122 -11.23 -6.07 -10.58
N TYR A 123 -11.34 -4.75 -10.81
CA TYR A 123 -10.41 -3.76 -10.26
C TYR A 123 -11.09 -2.56 -9.61
N LEU A 124 -10.43 -2.01 -8.59
CA LEU A 124 -10.77 -0.73 -7.98
C LEU A 124 -9.59 0.22 -8.06
N LEU A 125 -9.82 1.37 -8.68
CA LEU A 125 -8.82 2.41 -8.90
C LEU A 125 -9.12 3.59 -7.99
N LYS A 126 -8.07 4.22 -7.46
CA LYS A 126 -8.15 5.53 -6.80
C LYS A 126 -7.48 6.56 -7.69
N ILE A 127 -8.26 7.52 -8.17
CA ILE A 127 -7.84 8.46 -9.20
C ILE A 127 -7.94 9.89 -8.69
N VAL A 128 -6.97 10.72 -9.05
CA VAL A 128 -7.00 12.16 -8.83
C VAL A 128 -7.15 12.91 -10.15
N ALA A 129 -7.89 14.02 -10.13
CA ALA A 129 -8.05 14.88 -11.28
C ALA A 129 -8.08 16.36 -10.88
N ARG A 130 -7.78 17.24 -11.84
CA ARG A 130 -7.81 18.70 -11.62
C ARG A 130 -9.23 19.21 -11.48
N ASP A 131 -10.10 18.77 -12.39
CA ASP A 131 -11.50 19.16 -12.50
C ASP A 131 -12.30 18.07 -13.22
N TYR A 132 -13.61 18.30 -13.41
CA TYR A 132 -14.51 17.33 -14.03
C TYR A 132 -14.18 17.05 -15.50
N ARG A 133 -13.62 18.02 -16.25
CA ARG A 133 -13.22 17.80 -17.64
C ARG A 133 -11.99 16.91 -17.71
N HIS A 134 -11.03 17.12 -16.80
CA HIS A 134 -9.88 16.23 -16.68
C HIS A 134 -10.32 14.81 -16.29
N LEU A 135 -11.28 14.69 -15.37
CA LEU A 135 -11.83 13.39 -14.99
C LEU A 135 -12.54 12.70 -16.17
N GLU A 136 -13.36 13.43 -16.93
CA GLU A 136 -14.03 12.90 -18.12
C GLU A 136 -13.04 12.36 -19.14
N HIS A 137 -11.96 13.09 -19.40
CA HIS A 137 -10.87 12.65 -20.29
C HIS A 137 -10.23 11.34 -19.80
N ILE A 138 -9.87 11.25 -18.51
CA ILE A 138 -9.30 10.02 -17.93
C ILE A 138 -10.29 8.85 -18.08
N LEU A 139 -11.58 9.07 -17.82
CA LEU A 139 -12.58 8.00 -17.86
C LEU A 139 -12.88 7.54 -19.30
N ALA A 140 -13.10 8.46 -20.22
CA ALA A 140 -13.58 8.17 -21.56
C ALA A 140 -12.43 7.85 -22.53
N ASP A 141 -11.37 8.65 -22.52
CA ASP A 141 -10.31 8.58 -23.52
C ASP A 141 -9.16 7.68 -23.08
N GLU A 142 -8.87 7.59 -21.77
CA GLU A 142 -7.79 6.75 -21.26
C GLU A 142 -8.29 5.38 -20.78
N LEU A 143 -9.33 5.32 -19.93
CA LEU A 143 -9.78 4.07 -19.31
C LEU A 143 -10.76 3.27 -20.17
N ALA A 144 -11.84 3.89 -20.66
CA ALA A 144 -12.84 3.19 -21.48
C ALA A 144 -12.29 2.77 -22.86
N ALA A 145 -11.23 3.44 -23.34
CA ALA A 145 -10.54 3.08 -24.57
C ALA A 145 -9.67 1.82 -24.44
N ILE A 146 -9.38 1.34 -23.21
CA ILE A 146 -8.56 0.14 -23.00
C ILE A 146 -9.31 -1.10 -23.51
N PRO A 147 -8.74 -1.86 -24.45
CA PRO A 147 -9.35 -3.10 -24.92
C PRO A 147 -9.65 -4.06 -23.77
N GLY A 148 -10.91 -4.47 -23.69
CA GLY A 148 -11.40 -5.43 -22.70
C GLY A 148 -12.05 -4.80 -21.48
N VAL A 149 -12.03 -3.46 -21.32
CA VAL A 149 -12.87 -2.75 -20.35
C VAL A 149 -14.32 -2.75 -20.86
N ASP A 150 -15.23 -3.35 -20.09
CA ASP A 150 -16.65 -3.44 -20.42
C ASP A 150 -17.45 -2.30 -19.76
N ARG A 151 -17.15 -2.02 -18.49
CA ARG A 151 -17.89 -1.03 -17.71
C ARG A 151 -17.02 -0.34 -16.68
N LEU A 152 -17.33 0.93 -16.43
CA LEU A 152 -16.77 1.74 -15.36
C LEU A 152 -17.90 2.23 -14.44
N LEU A 153 -17.71 2.14 -13.13
CA LEU A 153 -18.57 2.79 -12.14
C LEU A 153 -17.74 3.73 -11.28
N THR A 154 -18.06 5.02 -11.34
CA THR A 154 -17.28 6.08 -10.69
C THR A 154 -18.02 6.61 -9.46
N SER A 155 -17.31 6.67 -8.33
CA SER A 155 -17.74 7.28 -7.08
C SER A 155 -16.81 8.43 -6.72
N ILE A 156 -17.33 9.66 -6.71
CA ILE A 156 -16.54 10.84 -6.37
C ILE A 156 -16.51 11.02 -4.86
N VAL A 157 -15.31 11.25 -4.30
CA VAL A 157 -15.12 11.50 -2.88
C VAL A 157 -15.55 12.93 -2.55
N LEU A 158 -16.58 13.07 -1.72
CA LEU A 158 -17.07 14.37 -1.26
C LEU A 158 -16.24 14.93 -0.10
N ASN A 159 -15.78 14.06 0.79
CA ASN A 159 -14.98 14.43 1.95
C ASN A 159 -14.05 13.28 2.33
N GLU A 160 -12.78 13.59 2.63
CA GLU A 160 -11.78 12.63 3.08
C GLU A 160 -11.66 12.72 4.61
N ILE A 161 -12.25 11.75 5.33
CA ILE A 161 -12.26 11.76 6.81
C ILE A 161 -10.88 11.38 7.38
N LYS A 162 -10.17 10.45 6.73
CA LYS A 162 -8.86 9.96 7.17
C LYS A 162 -8.04 9.49 5.97
N ARG A 163 -6.79 9.93 5.89
CA ARG A 163 -5.77 9.42 4.96
C ARG A 163 -4.45 9.29 5.68
N THR A 164 -3.84 8.11 5.64
CA THR A 164 -2.51 7.86 6.20
C THR A 164 -1.78 6.82 5.37
N THR A 165 -0.47 6.96 5.25
CA THR A 165 0.43 5.95 4.67
C THR A 165 1.06 5.07 5.74
N ALA A 166 0.92 5.42 7.02
CA ALA A 166 1.47 4.65 8.13
C ALA A 166 0.67 3.35 8.32
N LEU A 167 1.36 2.23 8.25
CA LEU A 167 0.82 0.91 8.55
C LEU A 167 0.73 0.70 10.07
N PRO A 168 -0.29 -0.02 10.55
CA PRO A 168 -0.40 -0.38 11.95
C PRO A 168 0.71 -1.39 12.31
N LEU A 169 1.68 -0.95 13.10
CA LEU A 169 2.75 -1.82 13.59
C LEU A 169 2.38 -2.32 14.99
N GLU A 170 2.07 -3.60 15.13
CA GLU A 170 1.94 -4.22 16.45
C GLU A 170 3.34 -4.37 17.06
N SER A 171 3.65 -3.58 18.10
CA SER A 171 4.68 -4.01 19.04
C SER A 171 4.14 -5.26 19.73
N ARG A 172 4.63 -6.46 19.38
CA ARG A 172 4.31 -7.68 20.14
C ARG A 172 4.93 -7.57 21.54
N THR A 173 4.28 -6.81 22.42
CA THR A 173 4.45 -6.89 23.86
C THR A 173 3.58 -8.06 24.32
N PRO A 174 4.07 -9.00 25.15
CA PRO A 174 3.23 -10.10 25.63
C PRO A 174 2.05 -9.50 26.40
N THR A 175 0.83 -9.77 25.94
CA THR A 175 -0.39 -9.46 26.69
C THR A 175 -0.33 -10.21 28.02
N VAL A 176 -0.05 -9.49 29.10
CA VAL A 176 -0.43 -9.97 30.44
C VAL A 176 -1.95 -9.95 30.45
N VAL A 177 -2.57 -11.12 30.39
CA VAL A 177 -3.99 -11.29 30.64
C VAL A 177 -4.21 -10.88 32.10
N ALA A 178 -4.71 -9.67 32.30
CA ALA A 178 -5.25 -9.28 33.59
C ALA A 178 -6.52 -10.11 33.80
N ALA A 179 -6.42 -11.11 34.68
CA ALA A 179 -7.57 -11.69 35.32
C ALA A 179 -8.27 -10.60 36.13
N THR A 180 -9.55 -10.37 35.87
CA THR A 180 -10.45 -9.78 36.85
C THR A 180 -11.66 -10.70 36.94
N ALA A 181 -11.63 -11.55 37.96
CA ALA A 181 -12.82 -12.00 38.64
C ALA A 181 -13.28 -10.86 39.56
N ASP A 182 -14.57 -10.55 39.48
CA ASP A 182 -15.47 -10.09 40.55
C ASP A 182 -16.86 -10.13 39.86
N GLU A 183 -17.68 -11.15 40.11
CA GLU A 183 -18.52 -11.35 41.30
C GLU A 183 -19.41 -10.14 41.65
N ASP A 184 -20.68 -10.48 41.88
CA ASP A 184 -21.74 -9.68 42.50
C ASP A 184 -22.44 -8.59 41.66
N GLU A 185 -23.64 -8.92 41.16
CA GLU A 185 -24.83 -8.22 41.64
C GLU A 185 -26.11 -9.04 41.46
N ARG A 186 -26.61 -9.55 42.59
CA ARG A 186 -28.01 -9.87 42.83
C ARG A 186 -28.82 -8.58 42.83
N ARG A 187 -29.86 -8.48 42.00
CA ARG A 187 -31.23 -8.10 42.39
C ARG A 187 -32.21 -8.20 41.23
#